data_AF-U2F541-F1
#
_entry.id   AF-U2F541-F1
#
_cell.length_a   1.000
_cell.length_b   1.000
_cell.length_c   1.000
_cell.angle_alpha   90.00
_cell.angle_beta   90.00
_cell.angle_gamma   90.00
#
_symmetry.space_group_name_H-M   'P 1'
#
loop_
_entity.id
_entity.type
_entity.pdbx_description
1 polymer ?
#
loop_
_entity_poly.entity_id
_entity_poly.type
_entity_poly.pdbx_seq_one_letter_code
_entity_poly.pdbx_strand_id
1 'polypeptide(L)'
;MKKIKLLTAAVIAGLMLAGCGEDDGLVKLENANPAIKQANYDAMVNKLKERVKNADFEFYHAQTLFNGENWKNYTSEQGFAKFTRWKAQNDLINNEKLVVVVVDKNNKKVGSAYEVECTKWGKFECDPEYITVLENGKR
;
A
#
# COMPACT_ATOMS: atom_id res chain seq x y z
N MET A 1 -45.50 -20.06 10.30
CA MET A 1 -44.09 -20.04 10.74
C MET A 1 -43.18 -20.23 9.54
N LYS A 2 -42.36 -19.23 9.19
CA LYS A 2 -41.09 -19.40 8.45
C LYS A 2 -40.30 -18.09 8.58
N LYS A 3 -39.27 -18.14 9.43
CA LYS A 3 -38.39 -17.03 9.78
C LYS A 3 -37.47 -16.75 8.58
N ILE A 4 -37.57 -15.58 7.97
CA ILE A 4 -36.57 -15.11 7.00
C ILE A 4 -35.40 -14.58 7.84
N LYS A 5 -34.28 -15.32 7.81
CA LYS A 5 -33.03 -14.93 8.44
C LYS A 5 -32.44 -13.75 7.65
N LEU A 6 -32.24 -12.62 8.34
CA LEU A 6 -31.35 -11.55 7.89
C LEU A 6 -29.96 -12.14 7.61
N LEU A 7 -29.42 -11.87 6.42
CA LEU A 7 -27.99 -11.95 6.16
C LEU A 7 -27.48 -10.52 6.04
N THR A 8 -27.13 -10.01 7.21
CA THR A 8 -26.06 -9.07 7.55
C THR A 8 -25.36 -8.39 6.37
N ALA A 9 -25.70 -7.13 6.14
CA ALA A 9 -24.80 -6.18 5.51
C ALA A 9 -23.60 -6.00 6.43
N ALA A 10 -22.47 -6.62 6.09
CA ALA A 10 -21.19 -6.26 6.67
C ALA A 10 -20.78 -4.90 6.07
N VAL A 11 -21.25 -3.83 6.71
CA VAL A 11 -20.68 -2.50 6.58
C VAL A 11 -19.19 -2.67 6.87
N ILE A 12 -18.35 -2.46 5.85
CA ILE A 12 -16.92 -2.22 6.05
C ILE A 12 -16.87 -0.86 6.75
N ALA A 13 -17.07 -0.89 8.06
CA ALA A 13 -16.82 0.23 8.93
C ALA A 13 -15.32 0.45 8.85
N GLY A 14 -14.93 1.47 8.07
CA GLY A 14 -13.61 2.06 8.15
C GLY A 14 -13.32 2.28 9.62
N LEU A 15 -12.33 1.54 10.11
CA LEU A 15 -11.82 1.66 11.46
C LEU A 15 -11.10 3.02 11.53
N MET A 16 -11.89 4.08 11.61
CA MET A 16 -11.47 5.41 12.05
C MET A 16 -11.18 5.29 13.53
N LEU A 17 -9.98 4.78 13.85
CA LEU A 17 -9.42 4.92 15.18
C LEU A 17 -9.13 6.40 15.38
N ALA A 18 -9.94 7.01 16.25
CA ALA A 18 -9.78 8.37 16.72
C ALA A 18 -8.39 8.55 17.33
N GLY A 19 -7.51 9.24 16.60
CA GLY A 19 -6.31 9.88 17.11
C GLY A 19 -6.45 11.38 16.91
N CYS A 20 -6.50 12.15 18.01
CA CYS A 20 -6.26 13.58 17.96
C CYS A 20 -4.80 13.81 17.53
N GLY A 21 -4.62 14.03 16.25
CA GLY A 21 -3.42 14.50 15.58
C GLY A 21 -3.90 14.96 14.21
N GLU A 22 -3.22 15.89 13.56
CA GLU A 22 -3.43 16.15 12.14
C GLU A 22 -3.14 14.85 11.40
N ASP A 23 -4.16 14.00 11.26
CA ASP A 23 -4.06 12.73 10.58
C ASP A 23 -3.98 13.07 9.11
N ASP A 24 -2.74 13.13 8.63
CA ASP A 24 -2.34 13.39 7.26
C ASP A 24 -2.98 12.40 6.24
N GLY A 25 -3.87 11.51 6.70
CA GLY A 25 -4.76 10.63 5.96
C GLY A 25 -4.06 9.45 5.28
N LEU A 26 -2.73 9.46 5.29
CA LEU A 26 -1.89 8.38 4.80
C LEU A 26 -1.74 7.31 5.88
N VAL A 27 -2.03 6.07 5.50
CA VAL A 27 -1.83 4.89 6.36
C VAL A 27 -0.41 4.37 6.15
N LYS A 28 0.34 4.25 7.25
CA LYS A 28 1.69 3.66 7.25
C LYS A 28 1.65 2.22 6.75
N LEU A 29 2.81 1.66 6.41
CA LEU A 29 2.92 0.27 5.93
C LEU A 29 2.48 -0.75 6.99
N GLU A 30 1.18 -1.06 7.01
CA GLU A 30 0.56 -2.12 7.78
C GLU A 30 -0.14 -3.13 6.85
N ASN A 31 -0.14 -4.41 7.23
CA ASN A 31 -0.79 -5.44 6.42
C ASN A 31 -2.32 -5.39 6.59
N ALA A 32 -2.98 -4.65 5.71
CA ALA A 32 -4.45 -4.55 5.69
C ALA A 32 -5.12 -5.66 4.85
N ASN A 33 -4.35 -6.48 4.13
CA ASN A 33 -4.88 -7.51 3.25
C ASN A 33 -4.79 -8.90 3.92
N PRO A 34 -5.91 -9.48 4.37
CA PRO A 34 -5.89 -10.78 5.05
C PRO A 34 -5.43 -11.94 4.16
N ALA A 35 -5.37 -11.76 2.83
CA ALA A 35 -4.84 -12.75 1.91
C ALA A 35 -3.29 -12.82 1.92
N ILE A 36 -2.62 -11.79 2.42
CA ILE A 36 -1.16 -11.75 2.56
C ILE A 36 -0.81 -12.17 3.98
N LYS A 37 -0.03 -13.23 4.16
CA LYS A 37 0.47 -13.56 5.50
C LYS A 37 1.47 -12.50 5.97
N GLN A 38 1.42 -12.19 7.26
CA GLN A 38 2.24 -11.13 7.87
C GLN A 38 3.74 -11.32 7.59
N ALA A 39 4.26 -12.55 7.67
CA ALA A 39 5.68 -12.82 7.41
C ALA A 39 6.12 -12.42 6.00
N ASN A 40 5.28 -12.65 4.98
CA ASN A 40 5.61 -12.25 3.60
C ASN A 40 5.52 -10.74 3.44
N TYR A 41 4.48 -10.14 4.05
CA TYR A 41 4.34 -8.69 4.06
C TYR A 41 5.58 -8.03 4.65
N ASP A 42 6.05 -8.51 5.80
CA ASP A 42 7.26 -8.02 6.45
C ASP A 42 8.49 -8.24 5.58
N ALA A 43 8.63 -9.39 4.91
CA ALA A 43 9.74 -9.65 3.98
C ALA A 43 9.75 -8.66 2.80
N MET A 44 8.58 -8.38 2.20
CA MET A 44 8.43 -7.40 1.12
C MET A 44 8.81 -5.99 1.58
N VAL A 45 8.29 -5.56 2.72
CA VAL A 45 8.60 -4.24 3.30
C VAL A 45 10.07 -4.13 3.68
N ASN A 46 10.67 -5.18 4.22
CA ASN A 46 12.09 -5.19 4.58
C ASN A 46 12.97 -5.07 3.34
N LYS A 47 12.67 -5.79 2.26
CA LYS A 47 13.39 -5.65 0.97
C LYS A 47 13.32 -4.23 0.42
N LEU A 48 12.16 -3.57 0.53
CA LEU A 48 12.02 -2.17 0.16
C LEU A 48 12.92 -1.26 1.02
N LYS A 49 12.91 -1.43 2.34
CA LYS A 49 13.74 -0.63 3.27
C LYS A 49 15.24 -0.89 3.09
N GLU A 50 15.65 -2.10 2.70
CA GLU A 50 17.03 -2.40 2.32
C GLU A 50 17.47 -1.65 1.06
N ARG A 51 16.54 -1.47 0.11
CA ARG A 51 16.77 -0.75 -1.15
C ARG A 51 16.77 0.76 -0.98
N VAL A 52 15.84 1.29 -0.19
CA VAL A 52 15.65 2.73 0.05
C VAL A 52 16.15 3.10 1.44
N LYS A 53 17.44 3.42 1.55
CA LYS A 53 18.12 3.64 2.85
C LYS A 53 18.05 5.09 3.38
N ASN A 54 17.24 5.96 2.77
CA ASN A 54 17.18 7.36 3.19
C ASN A 54 16.28 7.51 4.44
N ALA A 55 16.82 8.04 5.53
CA ALA A 55 16.11 8.26 6.79
C ALA A 55 15.08 9.39 6.72
N ASP A 56 15.20 10.29 5.75
CA ASP A 56 14.26 11.40 5.53
C ASP A 56 12.98 10.96 4.80
N PHE A 57 12.90 9.68 4.43
CA PHE A 57 11.78 9.12 3.72
C PHE A 57 10.86 8.32 4.65
N GLU A 58 9.56 8.49 4.42
CA GLU A 58 8.50 7.67 5.00
C GLU A 58 7.82 6.84 3.91
N PHE A 59 7.31 5.68 4.31
CA PHE A 59 6.75 4.70 3.41
C PHE A 59 5.26 4.52 3.71
N TYR A 60 4.43 4.65 2.69
CA TYR A 60 2.99 4.52 2.79
C TYR A 60 2.43 3.67 1.66
N HIS A 61 1.30 3.02 1.90
CA HIS A 61 0.56 2.34 0.85
C HIS A 61 0.10 3.35 -0.21
N ALA A 62 0.36 3.11 -1.48
CA ALA A 62 -0.10 3.97 -2.57
C ALA A 62 -1.64 4.12 -2.60
N GLN A 63 -2.36 3.09 -2.12
CA GLN A 63 -3.81 3.12 -1.97
C GLN A 63 -4.32 4.27 -1.09
N THR A 64 -3.50 4.75 -0.15
CA THR A 64 -3.91 5.79 0.81
C THR A 64 -4.01 7.17 0.19
N LEU A 65 -3.42 7.37 -0.99
CA LEU A 65 -3.59 8.58 -1.79
C LEU A 65 -5.05 8.78 -2.24
N PHE A 66 -5.83 7.70 -2.32
CA PHE A 66 -7.25 7.72 -2.67
C PHE A 66 -8.18 7.90 -1.47
N ASN A 67 -7.63 7.97 -0.25
CA ASN A 67 -8.42 8.28 0.93
C ASN A 67 -8.70 9.78 0.90
N GLY A 68 -9.93 10.15 0.56
CA GLY A 68 -10.28 11.56 0.34
C GLY A 68 -9.45 12.19 -0.77
N GLU A 69 -9.03 13.44 -0.56
CA GLU A 69 -8.21 14.21 -1.52
C GLU A 69 -6.73 14.28 -1.10
N ASN A 70 -6.24 13.32 -0.30
CA ASN A 70 -4.87 13.30 0.21
C ASN A 70 -3.84 13.51 -0.90
N TRP A 71 -4.04 12.90 -2.07
CA TRP A 71 -3.14 13.04 -3.19
C TRP A 71 -2.79 14.50 -3.54
N LYS A 72 -3.68 15.47 -3.32
CA LYS A 72 -3.41 16.90 -3.58
C LYS A 72 -2.28 17.44 -2.71
N ASN A 73 -2.17 16.93 -1.49
CA ASN A 73 -1.13 17.33 -0.54
C ASN A 73 0.21 16.65 -0.86
N TYR A 74 0.17 15.44 -1.41
CA TYR A 74 1.36 14.59 -1.55
C TYR A 74 1.92 14.44 -2.97
N THR A 75 1.12 14.62 -4.00
CA THR A 75 1.55 14.39 -5.39
C THR A 75 0.92 15.39 -6.36
N SER A 76 1.36 15.38 -7.61
CA SER A 76 0.78 16.19 -8.69
C SER A 76 -0.38 15.45 -9.36
N GLU A 77 -1.21 16.16 -10.14
CA GLU A 77 -2.27 15.52 -10.93
C GLU A 77 -1.72 14.43 -11.87
N GLN A 78 -0.58 14.69 -12.51
CA GLN A 78 0.09 13.71 -13.37
C GLN A 78 0.57 12.49 -12.59
N GLY A 79 1.13 12.69 -11.39
CA GLY A 79 1.51 11.61 -10.48
C GLY A 79 0.30 10.80 -10.05
N PHE A 80 -0.79 11.46 -9.68
CA PHE A 80 -2.04 10.81 -9.28
C PHE A 80 -2.70 10.00 -10.40
N ALA A 81 -2.64 10.49 -11.65
CA ALA A 81 -3.13 9.74 -12.81
C ALA A 81 -2.43 8.38 -12.96
N LYS A 82 -1.13 8.30 -12.67
CA LYS A 82 -0.37 7.04 -12.67
C LYS A 82 -0.92 6.04 -11.64
N PHE A 83 -1.10 6.47 -10.40
CA PHE A 83 -1.67 5.62 -9.35
C PHE A 83 -3.10 5.19 -9.67
N THR A 84 -3.89 6.07 -10.30
CA THR A 84 -5.28 5.77 -10.71
C THR A 84 -5.32 4.63 -11.72
N ARG A 85 -4.37 4.62 -12.67
CA ARG A 85 -4.22 3.52 -13.63
C ARG A 85 -3.90 2.19 -12.92
N TRP A 86 -2.92 2.19 -12.01
CA TRP A 86 -2.59 0.98 -11.24
C TRP A 86 -3.75 0.50 -10.37
N LYS A 87 -4.52 1.41 -9.78
CA LYS A 87 -5.74 1.06 -9.03
C LYS A 87 -6.76 0.35 -9.91
N ALA A 88 -7.00 0.87 -11.12
CA ALA A 88 -7.93 0.26 -12.07
C ALA A 88 -7.49 -1.15 -12.52
N GLN A 89 -6.19 -1.44 -12.45
CA GLN A 89 -5.61 -2.75 -12.76
C GLN A 89 -5.55 -3.71 -11.55
N ASN A 90 -6.01 -3.28 -10.37
CA ASN A 90 -5.85 -4.02 -9.12
C ASN A 90 -4.37 -4.30 -8.75
N ASP A 91 -3.49 -3.38 -9.13
CA ASP A 91 -2.03 -3.51 -9.00
C ASP A 91 -1.45 -2.80 -7.77
N LEU A 92 -2.26 -2.06 -7.00
CA LEU A 92 -1.76 -1.32 -5.83
C LEU A 92 -1.43 -2.22 -4.63
N ILE A 93 -2.27 -3.22 -4.38
CA ILE A 93 -2.06 -4.23 -3.35
C ILE A 93 -2.82 -5.48 -3.74
N ASN A 94 -2.10 -6.59 -3.88
CA ASN A 94 -2.69 -7.90 -4.09
C ASN A 94 -1.82 -8.96 -3.41
N ASN A 95 -2.10 -10.23 -3.65
CA ASN A 95 -1.35 -11.33 -3.05
C ASN A 95 0.12 -11.34 -3.45
N GLU A 96 0.51 -10.84 -4.62
CA GLU A 96 1.86 -10.96 -5.18
C GLU A 96 2.62 -9.63 -5.25
N LYS A 97 1.91 -8.51 -5.08
CA LYS A 97 2.42 -7.17 -5.33
C LYS A 97 1.95 -6.16 -4.31
N LEU A 98 2.85 -5.25 -3.97
CA LEU A 98 2.62 -4.10 -3.12
C LEU A 98 3.19 -2.84 -3.77
N VAL A 99 2.37 -1.79 -3.92
CA VAL A 99 2.83 -0.48 -4.37
C VAL A 99 2.96 0.45 -3.18
N VAL A 100 4.18 0.90 -2.93
CA VAL A 100 4.53 1.81 -1.84
C VAL A 100 4.91 3.17 -2.42
N VAL A 101 4.32 4.23 -1.88
CA VAL A 101 4.80 5.59 -2.12
C VAL A 101 5.79 5.99 -1.04
N VAL A 102 6.86 6.64 -1.48
CA VAL A 102 7.90 7.19 -0.61
C VAL A 102 7.70 8.69 -0.54
N VAL A 103 7.43 9.17 0.67
CA VAL A 103 7.17 10.58 0.95
C VAL A 103 8.39 11.17 1.66
N ASP A 104 8.87 12.30 1.18
CA ASP A 104 9.93 13.07 1.83
C ASP A 104 9.33 13.87 3.00
N LYS A 105 9.86 13.63 4.20
CA LYS A 105 9.42 14.29 5.44
C LYS A 105 9.55 15.82 5.39
N ASN A 106 10.52 16.33 4.62
CA ASN A 106 10.84 17.75 4.61
C ASN A 106 9.85 18.57 3.79
N ASN A 107 9.30 18.00 2.72
CA ASN A 107 8.39 18.71 1.82
C ASN A 107 6.99 18.07 1.69
N LYS A 108 6.76 16.94 2.38
CA LYS A 108 5.53 16.14 2.32
C LYS A 108 5.10 15.78 0.90
N LYS A 109 6.05 15.57 -0.03
CA LYS A 109 5.76 15.13 -1.39
C LYS A 109 6.24 13.72 -1.63
N VAL A 110 5.51 13.00 -2.47
CA VAL A 110 5.93 11.72 -3.03
C VAL A 110 7.18 11.97 -3.86
N GLY A 111 8.33 11.50 -3.39
CA GLY A 111 9.58 11.55 -4.14
C GLY A 111 9.63 10.43 -5.19
N SER A 112 9.12 9.25 -4.85
CA SER A 112 9.11 8.08 -5.74
C SER A 112 8.02 7.08 -5.33
N ALA A 113 7.65 6.19 -6.24
CA ALA A 113 6.82 5.03 -5.95
C ALA A 113 7.59 3.76 -6.28
N TYR A 114 7.39 2.71 -5.49
CA TYR A 114 8.03 1.41 -5.68
C TYR A 114 6.99 0.32 -5.80
N GLU A 115 7.21 -0.58 -6.75
CA GLU A 115 6.48 -1.84 -6.89
C GLU A 115 7.34 -2.91 -6.24
N VAL A 116 6.82 -3.50 -5.17
CA VAL A 116 7.43 -4.66 -4.51
C VAL A 116 6.67 -5.88 -4.99
N GLU A 117 7.31 -6.67 -5.84
CA GLU A 117 6.69 -7.81 -6.53
C GLU A 117 7.40 -9.10 -6.14
N CYS A 118 6.62 -10.15 -5.90
CA CYS A 118 7.16 -11.49 -5.86
C CYS A 118 7.13 -12.13 -7.24
N THR A 119 8.29 -12.59 -7.71
CA THR A 119 8.44 -13.17 -9.04
C THR A 119 8.12 -14.66 -9.11
N LYS A 120 8.00 -15.34 -7.96
CA LYS A 120 7.70 -16.77 -7.87
C LYS A 120 6.82 -17.06 -6.67
N TRP A 121 5.52 -17.25 -6.93
CA TRP A 121 4.54 -17.61 -5.91
C TRP A 121 4.34 -19.14 -5.88
N GLY A 122 4.52 -19.78 -4.71
CA GLY A 122 4.51 -21.23 -4.61
C GLY A 122 4.03 -21.79 -3.27
N LYS A 123 4.25 -23.10 -3.06
CA LYS A 123 3.77 -23.90 -1.92
C LYS A 123 4.24 -23.39 -0.54
N PHE A 124 5.29 -22.57 -0.50
CA PHE A 124 5.91 -22.02 0.70
C PHE A 124 5.89 -20.49 0.79
N GLU A 125 4.99 -19.83 0.06
CA GLU A 125 4.91 -18.36 0.02
C GLU A 125 6.07 -17.71 -0.76
N CYS A 126 6.21 -16.39 -0.71
CA CYS A 126 7.28 -15.70 -1.41
C CYS A 126 8.56 -15.68 -0.58
N ASP A 127 9.55 -16.48 -0.98
CA ASP A 127 10.87 -16.40 -0.35
C ASP A 127 11.51 -15.02 -0.62
N PRO A 128 12.26 -14.45 0.35
CA PRO A 128 12.89 -13.14 0.19
C PRO A 128 13.81 -12.99 -1.04
N GLU A 129 14.34 -14.10 -1.57
CA GLU A 129 15.15 -14.11 -2.80
C GLU A 129 14.35 -13.83 -4.08
N TYR A 130 13.03 -14.10 -4.07
CA TYR A 130 12.13 -13.88 -5.22
C TYR A 130 11.42 -12.53 -5.16
N ILE A 131 11.64 -11.75 -4.09
CA ILE A 131 11.11 -10.40 -3.95
C ILE A 131 11.97 -9.42 -4.74
N THR A 132 11.33 -8.67 -5.60
CA THR A 132 11.93 -7.62 -6.42
C THR A 132 11.33 -6.27 -6.05
N VAL A 133 12.16 -5.22 -6.12
CA VAL A 133 11.74 -3.84 -5.81
C VAL A 133 12.06 -2.98 -7.02
N LEU A 134 11.02 -2.48 -7.68
CA LEU A 134 11.11 -1.71 -8.92
C LEU A 134 10.72 -0.26 -8.65
N GLU A 135 11.58 0.69 -8.99
CA GLU A 135 11.26 2.10 -8.87
C GLU A 135 10.41 2.55 -10.07
N ASN A 136 9.24 3.12 -9.79
CA ASN A 136 8.37 3.74 -10.78
C ASN A 136 7.96 2.80 -11.93
N GLY A 137 8.04 1.48 -11.76
CA GLY A 137 7.76 0.49 -12.80
C GLY A 137 8.85 0.33 -13.85
N LYS A 138 10.06 0.86 -13.59
CA LYS A 138 11.22 0.63 -14.44
C LYS A 138 11.83 -0.74 -14.09
N ARG A 139 11.77 -1.68 -15.03
CA ARG A 139 12.51 -2.95 -15.03
C ARG A 139 13.85 -2.80 -15.74
#